data_AF-A0A239HMQ9-F1
#
_entry.id   AF-A0A239HMQ9-F1
#
_cell.length_a   1.000
_cell.length_b   1.000
_cell.length_c   1.000
_cell.angle_alpha   90.00
_cell.angle_beta   90.00
_cell.angle_gamma   90.00
#
_symmetry.space_group_name_H-M   'P 1'
#
loop_
_entity.id
_entity.type
_entity.pdbx_description
1 polymer ?
#
loop_
_entity_poly.entity_id
_entity_poly.type
_entity_poly.pdbx_seq_one_letter_code
_entity_poly.pdbx_strand_id
1 'polypeptide(L)'
;MLPKIIFLALSSLININNSFQGQWVWVENSSSKSFNLELTVIETNITGQHCVIAMNGNRIDCIDSTIDDSVSINGVTSGNKATITFKSSYSNEIGEAELTLLSNGDLKWFITKEPTEQVYFPKNAIMKKK
;
A
#
# COMPACT_ATOMS: atom_id res chain seq x y z
N MET A 1 -32.91 -46.78 -19.02
CA MET A 1 -31.97 -46.36 -17.97
C MET A 1 -30.98 -45.39 -18.59
N LEU A 2 -30.99 -44.11 -18.19
CA LEU A 2 -30.04 -43.07 -18.65
C LEU A 2 -28.93 -42.91 -17.61
N PRO A 3 -27.66 -42.75 -17.99
CA PRO A 3 -26.59 -42.59 -17.01
C PRO A 3 -26.61 -41.17 -16.45
N LYS A 4 -26.58 -41.04 -15.11
CA LYS A 4 -26.33 -39.76 -14.44
C LYS A 4 -24.86 -39.41 -14.61
N ILE A 5 -24.57 -38.40 -15.41
CA ILE A 5 -23.24 -37.77 -15.47
C ILE A 5 -23.13 -36.85 -14.25
N ILE A 6 -22.23 -37.20 -13.32
CA ILE A 6 -21.90 -36.37 -12.17
C ILE A 6 -20.80 -35.40 -12.62
N PHE A 7 -21.13 -34.10 -12.66
CA PHE A 7 -20.18 -33.03 -12.93
C PHE A 7 -19.51 -32.63 -11.62
N LEU A 8 -18.28 -33.11 -11.38
CA LEU A 8 -17.45 -32.63 -10.26
C LEU A 8 -16.78 -31.33 -10.69
N ALA A 9 -17.36 -30.20 -10.28
CA ALA A 9 -16.70 -28.91 -10.39
C ALA A 9 -15.56 -28.84 -9.35
N LEU A 10 -14.33 -28.92 -9.84
CA LEU A 10 -13.14 -28.73 -9.02
C LEU A 10 -12.94 -27.21 -8.84
N SER A 11 -13.52 -26.64 -7.77
CA SER A 11 -13.23 -25.26 -7.40
C SER A 11 -11.81 -25.19 -6.85
N SER A 12 -10.87 -24.71 -7.66
CA SER A 12 -9.55 -24.31 -7.18
C SER A 12 -9.75 -23.15 -6.20
N LEU A 13 -9.54 -23.40 -4.90
CA LEU A 13 -9.39 -22.35 -3.91
C LEU A 13 -8.17 -21.52 -4.29
N ILE A 14 -8.39 -20.35 -4.88
CA ILE A 14 -7.33 -19.37 -5.07
C ILE A 14 -6.96 -18.89 -3.66
N ASN A 15 -5.87 -19.43 -3.10
CA ASN A 15 -5.22 -18.79 -1.96
C ASN A 15 -4.63 -17.49 -2.49
N ILE A 16 -5.40 -16.41 -2.46
CA ILE A 16 -4.87 -15.08 -2.69
C ILE A 16 -4.00 -14.76 -1.48
N ASN A 17 -2.73 -15.14 -1.57
CA ASN A 17 -1.73 -14.71 -0.61
C ASN A 17 -1.58 -13.20 -0.80
N ASN A 18 -2.29 -12.42 0.02
CA ASN A 18 -2.29 -10.95 -0.02
C ASN A 18 -0.93 -10.43 0.43
N SER A 19 0.06 -10.57 -0.44
CA SER A 19 1.47 -10.36 -0.12
C SER A 19 1.78 -8.91 0.25
N PHE A 20 0.94 -7.98 -0.22
CA PHE A 20 0.94 -6.56 0.17
C PHE A 20 0.50 -6.32 1.62
N GLN A 21 -0.30 -7.20 2.22
CA GLN A 21 -0.83 -7.00 3.57
C GLN A 21 0.28 -6.94 4.61
N GLY A 22 0.12 -6.01 5.57
CA GLY A 22 1.00 -5.83 6.71
C GLY A 22 1.67 -4.46 6.73
N GLN A 23 2.72 -4.37 7.56
CA GLN A 23 3.46 -3.14 7.79
C GLN A 23 4.72 -3.11 6.93
N TRP A 24 4.94 -1.99 6.25
CA TRP A 24 6.09 -1.73 5.39
C TRP A 24 6.81 -0.49 5.87
N VAL A 25 8.13 -0.56 5.93
CA VAL A 25 8.96 0.51 6.46
C VAL A 25 10.07 0.87 5.47
N TRP A 26 10.30 2.16 5.30
CA TRP A 26 11.45 2.70 4.60
C TRP A 26 12.09 3.79 5.43
N VAL A 27 13.42 3.79 5.45
CA VAL A 27 14.24 4.79 6.12
C VAL A 27 15.28 5.24 5.12
N GLU A 28 15.41 6.55 4.92
CA GLU A 28 16.48 7.13 4.12
C GLU A 28 17.84 6.88 4.77
N ASN A 29 18.94 6.78 4.00
CA ASN A 29 20.27 6.40 4.52
C ASN A 29 20.78 7.25 5.70
N SER A 30 20.26 8.48 5.88
CA SER A 30 20.57 9.41 6.99
C SER A 30 19.53 9.42 8.12
N SER A 31 18.48 8.59 8.06
CA SER A 31 17.33 8.59 8.97
C SER A 31 16.61 9.94 9.10
N SER A 32 16.91 10.90 8.21
CA SER A 32 16.26 12.22 8.15
C SER A 32 14.81 12.14 7.69
N LYS A 33 14.45 11.01 7.07
CA LYS A 33 13.13 10.72 6.56
C LYS A 33 12.81 9.24 6.76
N SER A 34 11.62 8.97 7.30
CA SER A 34 11.05 7.62 7.39
C SER A 34 9.64 7.61 6.81
N PHE A 35 9.26 6.48 6.24
CA PHE A 35 7.94 6.26 5.67
C PHE A 35 7.45 4.87 6.08
N ASN A 36 6.30 4.84 6.74
CA ASN A 36 5.62 3.62 7.13
C ASN A 36 4.29 3.53 6.40
N LEU A 37 3.97 2.33 5.91
CA LEU A 37 2.66 1.97 5.37
C LEU A 37 2.10 0.78 6.12
N GLU A 38 0.83 0.86 6.50
CA GLU A 38 0.07 -0.27 7.02
C GLU A 38 -1.05 -0.57 6.05
N LEU A 39 -0.99 -1.75 5.42
CA LEU A 39 -1.86 -2.14 4.32
C LEU A 39 -2.75 -3.31 4.72
N THR A 40 -4.05 -3.17 4.43
CA THR A 40 -5.05 -4.23 4.51
C THR A 40 -5.51 -4.57 3.10
N VAL A 41 -5.65 -5.86 2.80
CA VAL A 41 -6.11 -6.31 1.48
C VAL A 41 -7.29 -7.25 1.65
N ILE A 42 -8.39 -6.94 0.99
CA ILE A 42 -9.59 -7.78 0.93
C ILE A 42 -9.89 -8.01 -0.54
N GLU A 43 -9.79 -9.28 -0.96
CA GLU A 43 -9.86 -9.67 -2.37
C GLU A 43 -8.83 -8.92 -3.23
N THR A 44 -9.28 -7.91 -3.98
CA THR A 44 -8.44 -7.05 -4.83
C THR A 44 -8.37 -5.61 -4.31
N ASN A 45 -9.16 -5.26 -3.30
CA ASN A 45 -9.14 -3.94 -2.70
C ASN A 45 -8.00 -3.84 -1.71
N ILE A 46 -7.18 -2.80 -1.87
CA ILE A 46 -6.13 -2.47 -0.91
C ILE A 46 -6.44 -1.11 -0.27
N THR A 47 -6.44 -1.10 1.05
CA THR A 47 -6.61 0.10 1.87
C THR A 47 -5.48 0.21 2.86
N GLY A 48 -5.28 1.40 3.43
CA GLY A 48 -4.24 1.54 4.44
C GLY A 48 -3.99 2.94 4.97
N GLN A 49 -2.96 2.98 5.80
CA GLN A 49 -2.52 4.14 6.56
C GLN A 49 -1.06 4.45 6.26
N HIS A 50 -0.72 5.73 6.31
CA HIS A 50 0.65 6.19 6.16
C HIS A 50 1.11 6.95 7.39
N CYS A 51 2.42 6.88 7.64
CA CYS A 51 3.09 7.84 8.49
C CYS A 51 4.46 8.17 7.92
N VAL A 52 4.64 9.43 7.55
CA VAL A 52 5.89 9.99 7.07
C VAL A 52 6.43 10.95 8.11
N ILE A 53 7.67 10.73 8.52
CA ILE A 53 8.44 11.66 9.33
C ILE A 53 9.54 12.20 8.43
N ALA A 54 9.66 13.51 8.30
CA ALA A 54 10.62 14.17 7.43
C ALA A 54 11.36 15.29 8.17
N MET A 55 12.47 15.73 7.58
CA MET A 55 13.30 16.82 8.10
C MET A 55 13.73 16.60 9.55
N ASN A 56 14.19 15.39 9.88
CA ASN A 56 14.61 14.99 11.23
C ASN A 56 13.50 15.18 12.29
N GLY A 57 12.25 14.90 11.92
CA GLY A 57 11.10 15.03 12.83
C GLY A 57 10.40 16.39 12.80
N ASN A 58 10.95 17.40 12.11
CA ASN A 58 10.34 18.72 12.02
C ASN A 58 9.05 18.75 11.18
N ARG A 59 8.81 17.70 10.39
CA ARG A 59 7.60 17.54 9.58
C ARG A 59 7.04 16.14 9.78
N ILE A 60 5.76 16.07 10.10
CA ILE A 60 5.03 14.83 10.34
C ILE A 60 3.80 14.88 9.43
N ASP A 61 3.69 13.88 8.56
CA ASP A 61 2.57 13.64 7.66
C ASP A 61 2.09 12.21 7.94
N CYS A 62 1.27 12.09 8.98
CA CYS A 62 0.76 10.81 9.45
C CYS A 62 -0.75 10.91 9.60
N ILE A 63 -1.46 9.92 9.10
CA ILE A 63 -2.88 9.80 9.38
C ILE A 63 -3.06 9.35 10.83
N ASP A 64 -3.95 10.02 11.54
CA ASP A 64 -4.26 9.67 12.92
C ASP A 64 -5.10 8.39 12.93
N SER A 65 -4.46 7.27 13.27
CA SER A 65 -5.11 5.95 13.33
C SER A 65 -6.14 5.82 14.46
N THR A 66 -6.27 6.83 15.33
CA THR A 66 -7.27 6.86 16.42
C THR A 66 -8.61 7.46 15.99
N ILE A 67 -8.67 8.04 14.78
CA ILE A 67 -9.89 8.60 14.19
C ILE A 67 -10.56 7.51 13.33
N ASP A 68 -11.87 7.35 13.48
CA ASP A 68 -12.68 6.50 12.60
C ASP A 68 -12.52 6.94 11.14
N ASP A 69 -12.45 5.99 10.21
CA ASP A 69 -12.23 6.21 8.77
C ASP A 69 -10.88 6.88 8.40
N SER A 70 -9.85 6.70 9.22
CA SER A 70 -8.47 7.14 8.97
C SER A 70 -7.77 6.36 7.84
N VAL A 71 -8.39 6.29 6.66
CA VAL A 71 -7.83 5.67 5.46
C VAL A 71 -7.15 6.73 4.61
N SER A 72 -5.87 6.52 4.34
CA SER A 72 -5.06 7.43 3.51
C SER A 72 -4.51 6.77 2.26
N ILE A 73 -4.65 5.46 2.12
CA ILE A 73 -4.29 4.67 0.94
C ILE A 73 -5.54 3.95 0.46
N ASN A 74 -5.88 4.06 -0.82
CA ASN A 74 -6.96 3.32 -1.45
C ASN A 74 -6.53 2.85 -2.83
N GLY A 75 -6.88 1.63 -3.23
CA GLY A 75 -6.62 1.19 -4.59
C GLY A 75 -6.95 -0.26 -4.84
N VAL A 76 -6.37 -0.78 -5.92
CA VAL A 76 -6.62 -2.14 -6.41
C VAL A 76 -5.33 -2.88 -6.72
N THR A 77 -5.29 -4.15 -6.35
CA THR A 77 -4.17 -5.06 -6.65
C THR A 77 -4.41 -5.81 -7.95
N SER A 78 -3.34 -5.99 -8.74
CA SER A 78 -3.32 -6.84 -9.93
C SER A 78 -1.97 -7.56 -10.00
N GLY A 79 -1.98 -8.86 -9.68
CA GLY A 79 -0.76 -9.67 -9.59
C GLY A 79 0.20 -9.14 -8.53
N ASN A 80 1.43 -8.82 -8.93
CA ASN A 80 2.46 -8.27 -8.05
C ASN A 80 2.46 -6.74 -7.99
N LYS A 81 1.44 -6.08 -8.56
CA LYS A 81 1.31 -4.63 -8.57
C LYS A 81 0.03 -4.18 -7.86
N ALA A 82 0.03 -2.94 -7.37
CA ALA A 82 -1.19 -2.25 -7.00
C ALA A 82 -1.13 -0.79 -7.46
N THR A 83 -2.24 -0.30 -8.00
CA THR A 83 -2.42 1.13 -8.31
C THR A 83 -3.23 1.73 -7.17
N ILE A 84 -2.67 2.75 -6.52
CA ILE A 84 -3.27 3.38 -5.35
C ILE A 84 -3.35 4.89 -5.49
N THR A 85 -4.32 5.49 -4.81
CA THR A 85 -4.29 6.89 -4.42
C THR A 85 -3.80 7.00 -2.99
N PHE A 86 -3.06 8.06 -2.71
CA PHE A 86 -2.67 8.42 -1.34
C PHE A 86 -3.15 9.83 -1.01
N LYS A 87 -3.57 10.05 0.23
CA LYS A 87 -3.97 11.36 0.75
C LYS A 87 -3.02 11.79 1.85
N SER A 88 -2.39 12.95 1.70
CA SER A 88 -1.56 13.56 2.74
C SER A 88 -2.44 14.05 3.90
N SER A 89 -2.03 13.76 5.13
CA SER A 89 -2.62 14.36 6.32
C SER A 89 -2.09 15.77 6.60
N TYR A 90 -0.93 16.11 6.04
CA TYR A 90 -0.34 17.44 6.11
C TYR A 90 -1.08 18.47 5.24
N SER A 91 -1.33 18.17 3.96
CA SER A 91 -1.94 19.12 3.02
C SER A 91 -3.34 18.74 2.53
N ASN A 92 -3.86 17.56 2.86
CA ASN A 92 -5.08 16.96 2.28
C ASN A 92 -5.02 16.67 0.77
N GLU A 93 -3.89 16.94 0.13
CA GLU A 93 -3.66 16.66 -1.28
C GLU A 93 -3.68 15.16 -1.57
N ILE A 94 -4.14 14.83 -2.78
CA ILE A 94 -4.23 13.45 -3.28
C ILE A 94 -3.23 13.26 -4.41
N GLY A 95 -2.41 12.23 -4.31
CA GLY A 95 -1.54 11.75 -5.39
C GLY A 95 -1.87 10.32 -5.79
N GLU A 96 -1.19 9.84 -6.83
CA GLU A 96 -1.27 8.45 -7.29
C GLU A 96 0.11 7.79 -7.20
N ALA A 97 0.12 6.51 -6.82
CA ALA A 97 1.34 5.72 -6.77
C ALA A 97 1.11 4.28 -7.24
N GLU A 98 2.21 3.64 -7.66
CA GLU A 98 2.27 2.21 -7.91
C GLU A 98 3.05 1.52 -6.77
N LEU A 99 2.47 0.45 -6.25
CA LEU A 99 3.15 -0.51 -5.40
C LEU A 99 3.57 -1.70 -6.25
N THR A 100 4.81 -2.17 -6.14
CA THR A 100 5.28 -3.39 -6.80
C THR A 100 5.97 -4.30 -5.79
N LEU A 101 5.47 -5.52 -5.61
CA LEU A 101 6.17 -6.56 -4.88
C LEU A 101 7.34 -7.08 -5.72
N LEU A 102 8.53 -6.99 -5.15
CA LEU A 102 9.77 -7.46 -5.74
C LEU A 102 9.99 -8.94 -5.40
N SER A 103 10.79 -9.62 -6.21
CA SER A 103 11.10 -11.05 -6.04
C SER A 103 11.81 -11.37 -4.72
N ASN A 104 12.46 -10.39 -4.10
CA ASN A 104 13.12 -10.52 -2.81
C ASN A 104 12.18 -10.27 -1.61
N GLY A 105 10.89 -10.04 -1.85
CA GLY A 105 9.88 -9.77 -0.82
C GLY A 105 9.77 -8.30 -0.40
N ASP A 106 10.58 -7.41 -0.95
CA ASP A 106 10.47 -5.97 -0.70
C ASP A 106 9.28 -5.35 -1.48
N LEU A 107 8.81 -4.22 -0.99
CA LEU A 107 7.79 -3.42 -1.66
C LEU A 107 8.41 -2.17 -2.27
N LYS A 108 8.34 -2.05 -3.59
CA LYS A 108 8.68 -0.79 -4.26
C LYS A 108 7.45 0.13 -4.24
N TRP A 109 7.64 1.33 -3.72
CA TRP A 109 6.74 2.47 -3.84
C TRP A 109 7.24 3.42 -4.93
N PHE A 110 6.33 3.93 -5.77
CA PHE A 110 6.65 4.94 -6.78
C PHE A 110 5.46 5.87 -7.05
N ILE A 111 5.64 7.18 -6.87
CA ILE A 111 4.61 8.17 -7.21
C ILE A 111 4.50 8.28 -8.74
N THR A 112 3.33 7.97 -9.29
CA THR A 112 3.02 8.05 -10.72
C THR A 112 2.41 9.40 -11.10
N LYS A 113 1.74 10.06 -10.15
CA LYS A 113 1.20 11.41 -10.30
C LYS A 113 1.43 12.19 -9.00
N GLU A 114 2.26 13.21 -9.12
CA GLU A 114 2.55 14.11 -8.00
C GLU A 114 1.29 14.91 -7.63
N PRO A 115 1.04 15.15 -6.34
CA PRO A 115 0.03 16.11 -5.92
C PRO A 115 0.42 17.53 -6.32
N THR A 116 -0.56 18.46 -6.29
CA THR A 116 -0.32 19.83 -6.77
C THR A 116 0.40 20.69 -5.74
N GLU A 117 0.14 20.43 -4.45
CA GLU A 117 0.84 21.07 -3.35
C GLU A 117 1.88 20.13 -2.70
N GLN A 118 2.61 20.69 -1.74
CA GLN A 118 3.66 19.97 -1.04
C GLN A 118 3.10 18.80 -0.22
N VAL A 119 3.70 17.63 -0.41
CA VAL A 119 3.53 16.45 0.44
C VAL A 119 4.89 15.90 0.85
N TYR A 120 4.94 15.08 1.89
CA TYR A 120 6.22 14.55 2.39
C TYR A 120 6.50 13.12 1.96
N PHE A 121 5.62 12.45 1.21
CA PHE A 121 5.86 11.10 0.68
C PHE A 121 7.19 11.03 -0.10
N PRO A 122 7.94 9.93 -0.04
CA PRO A 122 9.09 9.74 -0.92
C PRO A 122 8.60 9.54 -2.37
N LYS A 123 9.28 10.13 -3.35
CA LYS A 123 8.96 9.89 -4.77
C LYS A 123 9.16 8.43 -5.17
N ASN A 124 10.17 7.79 -4.59
CA ASN A 124 10.48 6.38 -4.74
C ASN A 124 11.01 5.84 -3.40
N ALA A 125 10.64 4.60 -3.07
CA ALA A 125 11.16 3.91 -1.89
C ALA A 125 11.17 2.40 -2.11
N ILE A 126 12.17 1.72 -1.55
CA ILE A 126 12.19 0.26 -1.43
C ILE A 126 11.95 -0.07 0.03
N MET A 127 10.73 -0.48 0.35
CA MET A 127 10.27 -0.71 1.71
C MET A 127 10.49 -2.17 2.11
N LYS A 128 10.88 -2.36 3.36
CA LYS A 128 11.01 -3.67 3.99
C LYS A 128 9.75 -4.00 4.75
N LYS A 129 9.37 -5.28 4.75
CA LYS A 129 8.29 -5.76 5.61
C LYS A 129 8.77 -5.77 7.07
N LYS A 130 7.95 -5.28 7.98
CA LYS A 130 8.23 -5.26 9.42
C LYS A 130 7.81 -6.55 10.09
#